data_AF-A0A554J637-F1
#
_entry.id   AF-A0A554J637-F1
#
_cell.length_a   1.000
_cell.length_b   1.000
_cell.length_c   1.000
_cell.angle_alpha   90.00
_cell.angle_beta   90.00
_cell.angle_gamma   90.00
#
_symmetry.space_group_name_H-M   'P 1'
#
loop_
_entity.id
_entity.type
_entity.pdbx_description
1 polymer ?
#
loop_
_entity_poly.entity_id
_entity_poly.type
_entity_poly.pdbx_seq_one_letter_code
_entity_poly.pdbx_strand_id
1 'polypeptide(L)'
;RDSPWFYCDWGSRSQYNRTAWLKDMELADIVNTLILVQADSSTADHLYQTDKSYSDNFDEAKVKQELKNRGITPYNSISSVSVSADLNSGNSTSVNVSGDGGGRSFNSSDFKNRFNLRAPANIQIVGPLYNVERK
;
A
#
# COMPACT_ATOMS: atom_id res chain seq x y z
N ARG A 1 -22.65 16.84 20.96
CA ARG A 1 -22.99 16.13 19.70
C ARG A 1 -21.67 15.88 19.01
N ASP A 2 -21.01 14.82 19.46
CA ASP A 2 -19.70 14.41 18.97
C ASP A 2 -19.80 14.13 17.49
N SER A 3 -18.89 14.68 16.69
CA SER A 3 -18.89 14.43 15.26
C SER A 3 -18.75 12.93 15.06
N PRO A 4 -19.79 12.22 14.58
CA PRO A 4 -19.74 10.77 14.40
C PRO A 4 -18.64 10.40 13.38
N TRP A 5 -18.25 11.36 12.55
CA TRP A 5 -17.29 11.24 11.49
C TRP A 5 -15.83 11.22 11.96
N PHE A 6 -15.49 11.98 13.01
CA PHE A 6 -14.11 12.06 13.49
C PHE A 6 -13.71 10.89 14.40
N TYR A 7 -14.69 10.17 14.96
CA TYR A 7 -14.46 9.09 15.93
C TYR A 7 -14.91 7.70 15.45
N CYS A 8 -15.38 7.58 14.21
CA CYS A 8 -15.68 6.28 13.63
C CYS A 8 -14.40 5.66 13.06
N ASP A 9 -14.21 4.36 13.25
CA ASP A 9 -13.14 3.63 12.56
C ASP A 9 -13.35 3.74 11.05
N TRP A 10 -12.39 4.36 10.37
CA TRP A 10 -12.41 4.54 8.92
C TRP A 10 -11.97 3.25 8.24
N GLY A 11 -12.91 2.34 8.10
CA GLY A 11 -12.71 1.07 7.40
C GLY A 11 -13.02 -0.13 8.29
N SER A 12 -13.68 -1.12 7.70
CA SER A 12 -13.93 -2.40 8.35
C SER A 12 -13.88 -3.49 7.30
N ARG A 13 -13.22 -4.60 7.62
CA ARG A 13 -13.19 -5.79 6.74
C ARG A 13 -14.20 -6.81 7.25
N SER A 14 -14.75 -7.66 6.37
CA SER A 14 -15.64 -8.72 6.86
C SER A 14 -14.87 -9.77 7.68
N GLN A 15 -13.56 -9.90 7.42
CA GLN A 15 -12.60 -10.71 8.16
C GLN A 15 -11.90 -9.93 9.29
N TYR A 16 -11.06 -10.62 10.07
CA TYR A 16 -10.12 -10.02 11.05
C TYR A 16 -10.75 -9.10 12.10
N ASN A 17 -11.81 -9.60 12.73
CA ASN A 17 -12.55 -8.89 13.77
C ASN A 17 -13.07 -7.50 13.34
N ARG A 18 -13.32 -7.33 12.03
CA ARG A 18 -13.80 -6.08 11.44
C ARG A 18 -12.90 -4.86 11.63
N THR A 19 -11.61 -5.09 11.83
CA THR A 19 -10.64 -4.00 11.94
C THR A 19 -10.09 -3.58 10.57
N ALA A 20 -9.64 -2.34 10.47
CA ALA A 20 -8.91 -1.82 9.31
C ALA A 20 -7.39 -2.13 9.36
N TRP A 21 -6.92 -2.80 10.41
CA TRP A 21 -5.49 -3.07 10.60
C TRP A 21 -4.97 -4.07 9.57
N LEU A 22 -3.78 -3.80 9.04
CA LEU A 22 -3.08 -4.70 8.14
C LEU A 22 -2.44 -5.86 8.91
N LYS A 23 -2.34 -7.00 8.24
CA LYS A 23 -1.47 -8.09 8.65
C LYS A 23 -0.04 -7.87 8.20
N ASP A 24 0.90 -8.52 8.88
CA ASP A 24 2.32 -8.51 8.51
C ASP A 24 2.55 -8.94 7.05
N MET A 25 1.81 -9.94 6.58
CA MET A 25 1.89 -10.41 5.18
C MET A 25 1.36 -9.38 4.18
N GLU A 26 0.30 -8.66 4.54
CA GLU A 26 -0.29 -7.61 3.68
C GLU A 26 0.63 -6.40 3.59
N LEU A 27 1.29 -6.04 4.71
CA LEU A 27 2.32 -5.02 4.71
C LEU A 27 3.54 -5.43 3.88
N ALA A 28 3.98 -6.70 3.98
CA ALA A 28 5.06 -7.23 3.16
C ALA A 28 4.73 -7.16 1.66
N ASP A 29 3.49 -7.46 1.28
CA ASP A 29 3.03 -7.32 -0.11
C ASP A 29 3.04 -5.87 -0.60
N ILE A 30 2.54 -4.91 0.20
CA ILE A 30 2.60 -3.48 -0.14
C ILE A 30 4.06 -3.04 -0.37
N VAL A 31 5.00 -3.47 0.47
CA VAL A 31 6.43 -3.16 0.31
C VAL A 31 7.01 -3.83 -0.94
N ASN A 32 6.68 -5.09 -1.19
CA ASN A 32 7.14 -5.82 -2.38
C ASN A 32 6.64 -5.18 -3.68
N THR A 33 5.37 -4.75 -3.74
CA THR A 33 4.82 -4.06 -4.91
C THR A 33 5.49 -2.70 -5.14
N LEU A 34 5.86 -1.96 -4.08
CA LEU A 34 6.64 -0.73 -4.21
C LEU A 34 8.02 -1.01 -4.82
N ILE A 35 8.70 -2.04 -4.34
CA ILE A 35 10.02 -2.44 -4.86
C ILE A 35 9.91 -2.86 -6.33
N LEU A 36 8.87 -3.61 -6.68
CA LEU A 36 8.65 -4.08 -8.04
C LEU A 36 8.46 -2.90 -9.00
N VAL A 37 7.68 -1.89 -8.61
CA VAL A 37 7.47 -0.69 -9.43
C VAL A 37 8.71 0.18 -9.54
N GLN A 38 9.52 0.27 -8.49
CA GLN A 38 10.81 0.95 -8.56
C GLN A 38 11.80 0.23 -9.50
N ALA A 39 11.73 -1.10 -9.58
CA ALA A 39 12.56 -1.89 -10.49
C ALA A 39 12.02 -1.90 -11.92
N ASP A 40 10.69 -1.85 -12.09
CA ASP A 40 10.01 -1.89 -13.38
C ASP A 40 8.66 -1.16 -13.29
N SER A 41 8.64 0.09 -13.75
CA SER A 41 7.46 0.95 -13.68
C SER A 41 6.30 0.44 -14.53
N SER A 42 6.55 -0.41 -15.53
CA SER A 42 5.49 -0.98 -16.39
C SER A 42 4.60 -1.97 -15.64
N THR A 43 5.08 -2.52 -14.51
CA THR A 43 4.28 -3.42 -13.67
C THR A 43 3.20 -2.68 -12.86
N ALA A 44 3.24 -1.35 -12.78
CA ALA A 44 2.33 -0.57 -11.93
C ALA A 44 0.85 -0.79 -12.28
N ASP A 45 0.54 -0.99 -13.56
CA ASP A 45 -0.82 -1.21 -14.06
C ASP A 45 -1.38 -2.60 -13.73
N HIS A 46 -0.57 -3.49 -13.14
CA HIS A 46 -1.00 -4.82 -12.72
C HIS A 46 -1.09 -4.95 -11.18
N LEU A 47 -0.95 -3.85 -10.43
CA LEU A 47 -0.74 -3.87 -8.98
C LEU A 47 -1.80 -3.04 -8.24
N TYR A 48 -3.01 -3.58 -8.18
CA TYR A 48 -4.16 -2.99 -7.50
C TYR A 48 -4.54 -3.74 -6.22
N GLN A 49 -5.56 -3.28 -5.51
CA GLN A 49 -6.07 -3.91 -4.30
C GLN A 49 -6.47 -5.37 -4.55
N THR A 50 -6.07 -6.29 -3.68
CA THR A 50 -6.32 -7.74 -3.84
C THR A 50 -7.74 -8.16 -3.46
N ASP A 51 -8.47 -7.32 -2.72
CA ASP A 51 -9.83 -7.59 -2.25
C ASP A 51 -10.92 -7.11 -3.23
N LYS A 52 -10.53 -6.51 -4.37
CA LYS A 52 -11.46 -6.08 -5.42
C LYS A 52 -11.21 -6.85 -6.72
N SER A 53 -12.29 -7.01 -7.48
CA SER A 53 -12.23 -7.69 -8.77
C SER A 53 -11.65 -6.75 -9.83
N TYR A 54 -10.41 -7.02 -10.22
CA TYR A 54 -9.72 -6.40 -11.35
C TYR A 54 -9.36 -7.51 -12.34
N SER A 55 -9.49 -7.24 -13.64
CA SER A 55 -9.24 -8.24 -14.69
C SER A 55 -7.76 -8.65 -14.81
N ASP A 56 -6.85 -7.78 -14.39
CA ASP A 56 -5.41 -7.97 -14.49
C ASP A 56 -4.73 -7.42 -13.22
N ASN A 57 -4.66 -8.26 -12.19
CA ASN A 57 -4.07 -7.89 -10.90
C ASN A 57 -3.19 -9.03 -10.39
N PHE A 58 -1.91 -8.73 -10.15
CA PHE A 58 -0.97 -9.70 -9.62
C PHE A 58 -1.27 -9.96 -8.15
N ASP A 59 -1.38 -11.24 -7.80
CA ASP A 59 -1.43 -11.67 -6.41
C ASP A 59 -0.05 -11.57 -5.74
N GLU A 60 -0.02 -11.78 -4.44
CA GLU A 60 1.20 -11.70 -3.62
C GLU A 60 2.27 -12.69 -4.11
N ALA A 61 1.86 -13.87 -4.58
CA ALA A 61 2.77 -14.90 -5.07
C ALA A 61 3.44 -14.48 -6.40
N LYS A 62 2.66 -13.91 -7.32
CA LYS A 62 3.14 -13.39 -8.61
C LYS A 62 4.08 -12.21 -8.41
N VAL A 63 3.76 -11.28 -7.50
CA VAL A 63 4.67 -10.17 -7.15
C VAL A 63 6.02 -10.69 -6.66
N LYS A 64 6.02 -11.67 -5.74
CA LYS A 64 7.26 -12.31 -5.26
C LYS A 64 8.02 -13.01 -6.38
N GLN A 65 7.32 -13.65 -7.31
CA GLN A 65 7.95 -14.28 -8.48
C GLN A 65 8.61 -13.24 -9.39
N GLU A 66 7.93 -12.14 -9.71
CA GLU A 66 8.47 -11.07 -10.55
C GLU A 66 9.71 -10.40 -9.94
N LEU A 67 9.74 -10.25 -8.61
CA LEU A 67 10.92 -9.78 -7.89
C LEU A 67 12.09 -10.77 -7.98
N LYS A 68 11.82 -12.06 -7.76
CA LYS A 68 12.85 -13.12 -7.89
C LYS A 68 13.40 -13.22 -9.30
N ASN A 69 12.55 -13.09 -10.33
CA ASN A 69 12.97 -13.08 -11.74
C ASN A 69 13.94 -11.94 -12.05
N ARG A 70 13.89 -10.85 -11.27
CA ARG A 70 14.78 -9.69 -11.38
C ARG A 70 15.97 -9.75 -10.41
N GLY A 71 16.21 -10.88 -9.74
CA GLY A 71 17.29 -11.04 -8.77
C GLY A 71 17.07 -10.27 -7.46
N ILE A 72 15.85 -9.82 -7.18
CA ILE A 72 15.50 -9.08 -5.98
C ILE A 72 14.89 -10.05 -4.96
N THR A 73 15.40 -10.01 -3.73
CA THR A 73 14.85 -10.81 -2.62
C THR A 73 13.54 -10.16 -2.13
N PRO A 74 12.38 -10.84 -2.23
CA PRO A 74 11.13 -10.33 -1.71
C PRO A 74 11.03 -10.51 -0.20
N TYR A 75 10.21 -9.69 0.44
CA TYR A 75 9.83 -9.86 1.85
C TYR A 75 8.72 -10.90 2.01
N ASN A 76 8.85 -11.78 3.01
CA ASN A 76 7.75 -12.61 3.49
C ASN A 76 7.18 -12.09 4.81
N SER A 77 7.98 -11.35 5.59
CA SER A 77 7.56 -10.71 6.81
C SER A 77 8.28 -9.38 7.03
N ILE A 78 7.58 -8.43 7.62
CA ILE A 78 8.14 -7.15 8.06
C ILE A 78 8.25 -7.20 9.58
N SER A 79 9.46 -6.99 10.11
CA SER A 79 9.72 -7.00 11.55
C SER A 79 9.64 -5.60 12.17
N SER A 80 9.88 -4.55 11.38
CA SER A 80 9.83 -3.18 11.87
C SER A 80 9.60 -2.16 10.77
N VAL A 81 8.86 -1.10 11.11
CA VAL A 81 8.69 0.10 10.29
C VAL A 81 8.97 1.33 11.15
N SER A 82 9.72 2.28 10.63
CA SER A 82 9.92 3.60 11.24
C SER A 82 9.77 4.70 10.21
N VAL A 83 9.31 5.87 10.63
CA VAL A 83 9.10 7.02 9.76
C VAL A 83 10.03 8.14 10.19
N SER A 84 10.79 8.68 9.25
CA SER A 84 11.53 9.92 9.45
C SER A 84 10.68 11.09 9.00
N ALA A 85 10.76 12.20 9.73
CA ALA A 85 10.04 13.42 9.43
C ALA A 85 10.97 14.63 9.51
N ASP A 86 10.70 15.62 8.66
CA ASP A 86 11.22 16.97 8.85
C ASP A 86 10.32 17.69 9.85
N LEU A 87 10.84 17.85 11.06
CA LEU A 87 10.12 18.48 12.17
C LEU A 87 9.92 19.98 11.97
N ASN A 88 10.65 20.61 11.04
CA ASN A 88 10.48 22.04 10.74
C ASN A 88 9.27 22.28 9.83
N SER A 89 9.04 21.40 8.86
CA SER A 89 7.91 21.49 7.93
C SER A 89 6.71 20.60 8.30
N GLY A 90 6.88 19.73 9.29
CA GLY A 90 5.84 18.78 9.74
C GLY A 90 5.57 17.64 8.76
N ASN A 91 6.46 17.41 7.80
CA ASN A 91 6.26 16.42 6.74
C ASN A 91 7.10 15.16 6.97
N SER A 92 6.50 13.99 6.76
CA SER A 92 7.24 12.73 6.67
C SER A 92 8.16 12.76 5.44
N THR A 93 9.42 12.36 5.60
CA THR A 93 10.42 12.36 4.53
C THR A 93 10.68 10.95 4.01
N SER A 94 10.84 9.98 4.91
CA SER A 94 11.11 8.60 4.53
C SER A 94 10.42 7.59 5.43
N VAL A 95 10.16 6.41 4.86
CA VAL A 95 9.66 5.23 5.56
C VAL A 95 10.74 4.17 5.48
N ASN A 96 11.26 3.77 6.63
CA ASN A 96 12.29 2.75 6.76
C ASN A 96 11.66 1.45 7.20
N VAL A 97 11.86 0.40 6.41
CA VAL A 97 11.30 -0.93 6.61
C VAL A 97 12.43 -1.91 6.84
N SER A 98 12.24 -2.86 7.76
CA SER A 98 13.14 -4.01 7.92
C SER A 98 12.35 -5.30 8.08
N GLY A 99 12.89 -6.38 7.52
CA GLY A 99 12.29 -7.70 7.52
C GLY A 99 13.25 -8.76 7.01
N ASP A 100 12.72 -9.92 6.63
CA ASP A 100 13.50 -11.06 6.12
C ASP A 100 14.20 -10.78 4.78
N GLY A 101 13.69 -9.83 4.00
CA GLY A 101 14.31 -9.30 2.77
C GLY A 101 15.37 -8.21 2.99
N GLY A 102 15.74 -7.91 4.25
CA GLY A 102 16.73 -6.89 4.62
C GLY A 102 16.13 -5.56 5.10
N GLY A 103 16.92 -4.49 5.04
CA GLY A 103 16.49 -3.14 5.38
C GLY A 103 16.42 -2.24 4.15
N ARG A 104 15.36 -1.44 4.01
CA ARG A 104 15.21 -0.46 2.92
C ARG A 104 14.56 0.83 3.40
N SER A 105 14.91 1.93 2.75
CA SER A 105 14.31 3.25 2.96
C SER A 105 13.59 3.69 1.69
N PHE A 106 12.37 4.20 1.85
CA PHE A 106 11.53 4.69 0.76
C PHE A 106 11.16 6.15 0.99
N ASN A 107 10.95 6.91 -0.09
CA ASN A 107 10.31 8.20 0.02
C ASN A 107 8.89 8.03 0.59
N SER A 108 8.50 8.90 1.53
CA SER A 108 7.17 8.86 2.16
C SER A 108 6.03 9.00 1.16
N SER A 109 6.20 9.80 0.09
CA SER A 109 5.17 9.98 -0.95
C SER A 109 4.96 8.71 -1.75
N ASP A 110 6.04 8.03 -2.12
CA ASP A 110 5.97 6.80 -2.92
C ASP A 110 5.35 5.67 -2.12
N PHE A 111 5.75 5.55 -0.84
CA PHE A 111 5.15 4.60 0.07
C PHE A 111 3.65 4.88 0.25
N LYS A 112 3.26 6.14 0.51
CA LYS A 112 1.85 6.52 0.65
C LYS A 112 1.04 6.22 -0.61
N ASN A 113 1.58 6.54 -1.80
CA ASN A 113 0.90 6.28 -3.06
C ASN A 113 0.69 4.79 -3.27
N ARG A 114 1.73 3.97 -3.04
CA ARG A 114 1.61 2.52 -3.18
C ARG A 114 0.68 1.91 -2.13
N PHE A 115 0.80 2.34 -0.88
CA PHE A 115 -0.11 1.94 0.19
C PHE A 115 -1.55 2.20 -0.21
N ASN A 116 -1.84 3.39 -0.75
CA ASN A 116 -3.19 3.72 -1.17
C ASN A 116 -3.70 2.79 -2.26
N LEU A 117 -2.88 2.46 -3.27
CA LEU A 117 -3.29 1.62 -4.41
C LEU A 117 -3.40 0.13 -4.06
N ARG A 118 -2.62 -0.37 -3.09
CA ARG A 118 -2.50 -1.80 -2.82
C ARG A 118 -3.18 -2.25 -1.52
N ALA A 119 -3.30 -1.38 -0.51
CA ALA A 119 -3.89 -1.75 0.77
C ALA A 119 -5.37 -2.18 0.60
N PRO A 120 -5.78 -3.32 1.19
CA PRO A 120 -7.15 -3.79 1.12
C PRO A 120 -8.12 -2.84 1.85
N ALA A 121 -9.39 -2.87 1.46
CA ALA A 121 -10.46 -2.04 2.02
C ALA A 121 -10.27 -0.51 1.93
N ASN A 122 -9.23 -0.03 1.24
CA ASN A 122 -9.05 1.38 1.00
C ASN A 122 -10.07 1.91 -0.03
N ILE A 123 -10.61 3.10 0.21
CA ILE A 123 -11.53 3.76 -0.73
C ILE A 123 -10.71 4.31 -1.90
N GLN A 124 -10.83 3.66 -3.05
CA GLN A 124 -10.31 4.17 -4.32
C GLN A 124 -11.36 5.11 -4.92
N ILE A 125 -11.08 6.41 -4.96
CA ILE A 125 -11.88 7.34 -5.75
C ILE A 125 -11.37 7.24 -7.20
N VAL A 126 -11.95 6.31 -7.95
CA VAL A 126 -11.72 6.14 -9.39
C VAL A 126 -12.59 7.13 -10.17
N GLY A 127 -12.15 8.38 -10.26
CA GLY A 127 -12.76 9.41 -11.11
C GLY A 127 -12.79 10.81 -10.49
N PRO A 128 -12.84 11.88 -11.30
CA PRO A 128 -13.03 13.24 -10.78
C PRO A 128 -14.39 13.35 -10.07
N LEU A 129 -14.37 13.93 -8.86
CA LEU A 129 -15.52 14.12 -7.97
C LEU A 129 -16.64 15.02 -8.53
N TYR A 130 -16.52 15.48 -9.78
CA TYR A 130 -17.53 16.29 -10.45
C TYR A 130 -17.77 15.74 -11.87
N ASN A 131 -18.95 15.16 -12.08
CA ASN A 131 -19.53 15.04 -13.40
C ASN A 131 -20.28 16.36 -13.65
N VAL A 132 -19.83 17.21 -14.58
CA VAL A 132 -20.65 18.34 -15.01
C VAL A 132 -21.70 17.79 -15.96
N GLU A 133 -22.83 17.36 -15.41
CA GLU A 133 -23.98 17.02 -16.24
C GLU A 133 -24.59 18.30 -16.81
N ARG A 134 -24.49 18.44 -18.13
CA ARG A 134 -25.25 19.46 -18.87
C ARG A 134 -26.61 18.86 -19.22
N LYS A 135 -27.65 19.61 -18.89
CA LYS A 135 -29.05 19.31 -19.22
C LYS A 135 -29.32 19.49 -20.71
#